data_AF-A0A0H5PXA9-F1
#
_entry.id   AF-A0A0H5PXA9-F1
#
_cell.length_a   1.000
_cell.length_b   1.000
_cell.length_c   1.000
_cell.angle_alpha   90.00
_cell.angle_beta   90.00
_cell.angle_gamma   90.00
#
_symmetry.space_group_name_H-M   'P 1'
#
loop_
_entity.id
_entity.type
_entity.pdbx_description
1 polymer ?
#
loop_
_entity_poly.entity_id
_entity_poly.type
_entity_poly.pdbx_seq_one_letter_code
_entity_poly.pdbx_strand_id
1 'polypeptide(L)'
;MKARIFNIMQYEKHPETGEKLIDEDVIKVALAHKSIKQWAYIDHDADVYSLRDEADDETGRRKAGETKPKHWHIVCRCQAAVEVSTIARWFKIPENFVDVPKGQGAFLDCVEYLTHEREEQQALGKRLYEDERVRANFDFREDLEERAEKRLKYGRDTDPKTAMWYDVMFNGLTLKQALERDRWAYMEMLEKLKKARLDYISRMNPPDTRINYYVEGKGGVGKGLISRAIARSLYPQYDDDYDIFFEVGAKGAPFEGYDGQPVIIWNDRRAYDLLQELNGRGNVFNVFDSHPTKQRQNIKYGSINLCNEVNIVNSVQPYAEFLDGLAGEYEDKNGNKRGVEDKGQSYRRFPFMVIVHEEDFDFMINKGFIVGEKADYSEYLKHRNICANFRRIHEVCGQNEKLAKQIETKAVKKITDTHNEVLDNMRSEKMSEAEILEQFKDVGTPREPTFGEWLDENNKKE
;
A
#
# COMPACT_ATOMS: atom_id res chain seq x y z
N MET A 1 3.66 -36.83 25.24
CA MET A 1 3.74 -35.57 24.47
C MET A 1 2.34 -34.99 24.29
N LYS A 2 2.16 -33.66 24.33
CA LYS A 2 0.86 -33.00 24.10
C LYS A 2 0.88 -32.22 22.79
N ALA A 3 -0.16 -32.35 21.97
CA ALA A 3 -0.29 -31.66 20.69
C ALA A 3 -1.75 -31.34 20.35
N ARG A 4 -1.96 -30.51 19.33
CA ARG A 4 -3.29 -30.15 18.84
C ARG A 4 -3.62 -30.78 17.50
N ILE A 5 -2.62 -31.23 16.73
CA ILE A 5 -2.78 -31.82 15.40
C ILE A 5 -2.16 -33.21 15.47
N PHE A 6 -2.88 -34.18 14.93
CA PHE A 6 -2.45 -35.57 14.87
C PHE A 6 -2.70 -36.11 13.46
N ASN A 7 -1.72 -36.84 12.95
CA ASN A 7 -1.82 -37.61 11.72
C ASN A 7 -1.67 -39.09 12.07
N ILE A 8 -2.59 -39.93 11.63
CA ILE A 8 -2.64 -41.33 11.99
C ILE A 8 -2.66 -42.11 10.68
N MET A 9 -1.78 -43.11 10.59
CA MET A 9 -1.80 -44.09 9.52
C MET A 9 -1.88 -45.48 10.15
N GLN A 10 -2.88 -46.27 9.77
CA GLN A 10 -3.02 -47.65 10.26
C GLN A 10 -3.65 -48.55 9.20
N TYR A 11 -3.12 -49.78 9.07
CA TYR A 11 -3.69 -50.79 8.18
C TYR A 11 -5.05 -51.28 8.67
N GLU A 12 -5.98 -51.58 7.76
CA GLU A 12 -7.27 -52.18 8.13
C GLU A 12 -7.07 -53.60 8.71
N LYS A 13 -6.16 -54.35 8.09
CA LYS A 13 -5.73 -55.68 8.53
C LYS A 13 -4.22 -55.72 8.60
N HIS A 14 -3.70 -56.41 9.60
CA HIS A 14 -2.27 -56.64 9.72
C HIS A 14 -1.77 -57.37 8.46
N PRO A 15 -0.76 -56.83 7.76
CA PRO A 15 -0.28 -57.38 6.48
C PRO A 15 0.11 -58.86 6.55
N GLU A 16 0.66 -59.30 7.69
CA GLU A 16 1.15 -60.67 7.88
C GLU A 16 0.13 -61.63 8.54
N THR A 17 -0.53 -61.22 9.63
CA THR A 17 -1.42 -62.09 10.40
C THR A 17 -2.87 -62.05 9.91
N GLY A 18 -3.23 -61.06 9.07
CA GLY A 18 -4.59 -60.82 8.63
C GLY A 18 -5.54 -60.35 9.74
N GLU A 19 -5.02 -60.11 10.95
CA GLU A 19 -5.79 -59.62 12.09
C GLU A 19 -6.38 -58.23 11.79
N LYS A 20 -7.65 -58.04 12.07
CA LYS A 20 -8.32 -56.75 11.85
C LYS A 20 -7.85 -55.74 12.90
N LEU A 21 -7.15 -54.68 12.47
CA LEU A 21 -6.54 -53.69 13.37
C LEU A 21 -7.47 -52.49 13.60
N ILE A 22 -8.07 -51.94 12.55
CA ILE A 22 -8.98 -50.79 12.63
C ILE A 22 -10.05 -50.88 11.53
N ASP A 23 -11.23 -50.30 11.78
CA ASP A 23 -12.27 -50.09 10.78
C ASP A 23 -12.88 -48.69 10.86
N GLU A 24 -13.67 -48.36 9.85
CA GLU A 24 -14.32 -47.04 9.73
C GLU A 24 -15.25 -46.73 10.93
N ASP A 25 -15.86 -47.73 11.55
CA ASP A 25 -16.74 -47.54 12.71
C ASP A 25 -15.95 -47.08 13.95
N VAL A 26 -14.79 -47.71 14.22
CA VAL A 26 -13.87 -47.26 15.28
C VAL A 26 -13.39 -45.83 15.01
N ILE A 27 -13.07 -45.51 13.75
CA ILE A 27 -12.65 -44.17 13.34
C ILE A 27 -13.76 -43.15 13.61
N LYS A 28 -14.99 -43.41 13.19
CA LYS A 28 -16.15 -42.54 13.43
C LYS A 28 -16.41 -42.31 14.92
N VAL A 29 -16.34 -43.37 15.74
CA VAL A 29 -16.52 -43.28 17.19
C VAL A 29 -15.42 -42.42 17.84
N ALA A 30 -14.15 -42.61 17.43
CA ALA A 30 -13.03 -41.81 17.94
C ALA A 30 -13.17 -40.32 17.55
N LEU A 31 -13.53 -40.05 16.29
CA LEU A 31 -13.68 -38.69 15.75
C LEU A 31 -14.89 -37.93 16.31
N ALA A 32 -15.88 -38.63 16.86
CA ALA A 32 -17.03 -38.03 17.53
C ALA A 32 -16.69 -37.40 18.90
N HIS A 33 -15.45 -37.54 19.40
CA HIS A 33 -15.06 -36.98 20.68
C HIS A 33 -15.07 -35.44 20.66
N LYS A 34 -15.70 -34.79 21.64
CA LYS A 34 -15.93 -33.32 21.68
C LYS A 34 -14.66 -32.47 21.59
N SER A 35 -13.51 -33.05 21.96
CA SER A 35 -12.19 -32.42 21.92
C SER A 35 -11.68 -32.22 20.50
N ILE A 36 -12.08 -33.09 19.57
CA ILE A 36 -11.75 -33.02 18.15
C ILE A 36 -12.73 -32.05 17.50
N LYS A 37 -12.20 -31.04 16.81
CA LYS A 37 -13.00 -30.00 16.15
C LYS A 37 -13.02 -30.13 14.64
N GLN A 38 -11.90 -30.56 14.07
CA GLN A 38 -11.82 -30.85 12.65
C GLN A 38 -11.13 -32.17 12.43
N TRP A 39 -11.57 -32.87 11.40
CA TRP A 39 -10.97 -34.11 10.97
C TRP A 39 -11.24 -34.36 9.48
N ALA A 40 -10.33 -35.10 8.87
CA ALA A 40 -10.48 -35.66 7.54
C ALA A 40 -9.86 -37.08 7.53
N TYR A 41 -10.46 -38.02 6.81
CA TYR A 41 -9.89 -39.35 6.60
C TYR A 41 -10.24 -39.92 5.23
N ILE A 42 -9.44 -40.87 4.77
CA ILE A 42 -9.63 -41.61 3.52
C ILE A 42 -9.08 -43.03 3.70
N ASP A 43 -9.64 -43.99 2.96
CA ASP A 43 -9.01 -45.29 2.76
C ASP A 43 -8.14 -45.31 1.50
N HIS A 44 -6.86 -45.66 1.69
CA HIS A 44 -5.92 -45.92 0.61
C HIS A 44 -5.91 -47.42 0.33
N ASP A 45 -6.45 -47.79 -0.84
CA ASP A 45 -6.66 -49.18 -1.27
C ASP A 45 -5.80 -49.60 -2.47
N ALA A 46 -5.15 -48.66 -3.16
CA ALA A 46 -4.37 -48.96 -4.37
C ALA A 46 -3.03 -48.21 -4.44
N ASP A 47 -2.49 -47.86 -3.28
CA ASP A 47 -1.12 -47.38 -3.17
C ASP A 47 -0.14 -48.49 -3.56
N VAL A 48 0.98 -48.13 -4.19
CA VAL A 48 2.05 -49.07 -4.54
C VAL A 48 3.31 -48.78 -3.74
N TYR A 49 4.09 -49.83 -3.44
CA TYR A 49 5.44 -49.65 -2.88
C TYR A 49 6.33 -48.93 -3.90
N SER A 50 7.05 -47.90 -3.43
CA SER A 50 8.04 -47.19 -4.23
C SER A 50 9.40 -47.91 -4.21
N LEU A 51 10.30 -47.56 -5.14
CA LEU A 51 11.70 -48.05 -5.13
C LEU A 51 12.44 -47.76 -3.81
N ARG A 52 12.05 -46.67 -3.14
CA ARG A 52 12.56 -46.33 -1.82
C ARG A 52 11.99 -47.25 -0.74
N ASP A 53 10.70 -47.57 -0.80
CA ASP A 53 10.08 -48.49 0.16
C ASP A 53 10.66 -49.91 0.07
N GLU A 54 11.12 -50.33 -1.12
CA GLU A 54 11.87 -51.58 -1.33
C GLU A 54 13.29 -51.50 -0.77
N ALA A 55 14.00 -50.39 -0.99
CA ALA A 55 15.36 -50.19 -0.48
C ALA A 55 15.42 -50.06 1.06
N ASP A 56 14.40 -49.44 1.67
CA ASP A 56 14.27 -49.26 3.12
C ASP A 56 13.73 -50.54 3.82
N ASP A 57 13.34 -51.58 3.06
CA ASP A 57 12.86 -52.84 3.61
C ASP A 57 13.98 -53.87 3.75
N GLU A 58 14.57 -53.93 4.95
CA GLU A 58 15.57 -54.94 5.32
C GLU A 58 15.06 -56.39 5.22
N THR A 59 13.72 -56.59 5.13
CA THR A 59 13.10 -57.92 5.02
C THR A 59 12.96 -58.43 3.58
N GLY A 60 13.14 -57.56 2.57
CA GLY A 60 13.02 -57.89 1.14
C GLY A 60 11.60 -58.29 0.69
N ARG A 61 10.58 -57.90 1.45
CA ARG A 61 9.18 -58.28 1.26
C ARG A 61 8.37 -57.22 0.52
N ARG A 62 8.81 -55.96 0.55
CA ARG A 62 8.21 -54.85 -0.19
C ARG A 62 8.91 -54.72 -1.52
N LYS A 63 8.21 -55.03 -2.62
CA LYS A 63 8.75 -54.84 -3.98
C LYS A 63 8.11 -53.64 -4.63
N ALA A 64 8.91 -52.82 -5.30
CA ALA A 64 8.41 -51.66 -6.00
C ALA A 64 7.36 -52.07 -7.05
N GLY A 65 6.21 -51.39 -7.03
CA GLY A 65 5.07 -51.67 -7.89
C GLY A 65 4.03 -52.65 -7.32
N GLU A 66 4.31 -53.34 -6.21
CA GLU A 66 3.29 -54.15 -5.53
C GLU A 66 2.33 -53.27 -4.72
N THR A 67 1.04 -53.62 -4.69
CA THR A 67 0.00 -52.87 -3.99
C THR A 67 0.14 -53.02 -2.48
N LYS A 68 0.17 -51.89 -1.77
CA LYS A 68 0.17 -51.82 -0.31
C LYS A 68 -1.17 -52.34 0.22
N PRO A 69 -1.18 -53.04 1.36
CA PRO A 69 -2.42 -53.42 2.03
C PRO A 69 -3.26 -52.18 2.34
N LYS A 70 -4.58 -52.36 2.29
CA LYS A 70 -5.54 -51.29 2.57
C LYS A 70 -5.28 -50.66 3.93
N HIS A 71 -5.15 -49.33 3.96
CA HIS A 71 -4.84 -48.57 5.17
C HIS A 71 -5.61 -47.26 5.21
N TRP A 72 -5.79 -46.74 6.41
CA TRP A 72 -6.51 -45.51 6.69
C TRP A 72 -5.53 -44.40 6.99
N HIS A 73 -5.71 -43.25 6.33
CA HIS A 73 -5.10 -42.00 6.74
C HIS A 73 -6.15 -41.15 7.44
N ILE A 74 -5.86 -40.74 8.68
CA ILE A 74 -6.78 -39.97 9.52
C ILE A 74 -6.02 -38.76 10.07
N VAL A 75 -6.53 -37.57 9.79
CA VAL A 75 -6.00 -36.31 10.28
C VAL A 75 -7.02 -35.69 11.21
N CYS A 76 -6.62 -35.30 12.41
CA CYS A 76 -7.52 -34.62 13.33
C CYS A 76 -6.87 -33.44 14.07
N ARG A 77 -7.69 -32.43 14.37
CA ARG A 77 -7.32 -31.21 15.07
C ARG A 77 -8.18 -31.01 16.30
N CYS A 78 -7.54 -30.95 17.46
CA CYS A 78 -8.16 -30.75 18.76
C CYS A 78 -8.21 -29.26 19.15
N GLN A 79 -9.26 -28.88 19.89
CA GLN A 79 -9.40 -27.52 20.39
C GLN A 79 -8.25 -27.13 21.32
N ALA A 80 -7.92 -28.00 22.28
CA ALA A 80 -6.82 -27.85 23.22
C ALA A 80 -5.74 -28.91 22.97
N ALA A 81 -4.56 -28.75 23.58
CA ALA A 81 -3.51 -29.75 23.46
C ALA A 81 -3.87 -31.03 24.24
N VAL A 82 -3.88 -32.17 23.53
CA VAL A 82 -4.23 -33.50 24.05
C VAL A 82 -2.98 -34.40 24.03
N GLU A 83 -2.91 -35.38 24.92
CA GLU A 83 -1.81 -36.35 24.94
C GLU A 83 -1.93 -37.38 23.81
N VAL A 84 -0.80 -37.71 23.19
CA VAL A 84 -0.72 -38.75 22.13
C VAL A 84 -1.33 -40.07 22.60
N SER A 85 -1.03 -40.49 23.83
CA SER A 85 -1.61 -41.67 24.50
C SER A 85 -3.14 -41.66 24.54
N THR A 86 -3.73 -40.48 24.71
CA THR A 86 -5.19 -40.32 24.76
C THR A 86 -5.80 -40.45 23.37
N ILE A 87 -5.17 -39.88 22.35
CA ILE A 87 -5.57 -40.05 20.95
C ILE A 87 -5.47 -41.53 20.55
N ALA A 88 -4.31 -42.16 20.79
CA ALA A 88 -4.08 -43.57 20.49
C ALA A 88 -5.14 -44.49 21.13
N ARG A 89 -5.49 -44.22 22.40
CA ARG A 89 -6.56 -44.92 23.11
C ARG A 89 -7.95 -44.73 22.49
N TRP A 90 -8.29 -43.54 21.99
CA TRP A 90 -9.57 -43.31 21.32
C TRP A 90 -9.69 -44.12 20.02
N PHE A 91 -8.61 -44.18 19.25
CA PHE A 91 -8.54 -44.95 18.01
C PHE A 91 -8.25 -46.44 18.23
N LYS A 92 -8.01 -46.88 19.48
CA LYS A 92 -7.62 -48.24 19.85
C LYS A 92 -6.37 -48.75 19.12
N ILE A 93 -5.42 -47.85 18.86
CA ILE A 93 -4.15 -48.16 18.20
C ILE A 93 -2.98 -47.90 19.16
N PRO A 94 -1.81 -48.50 18.93
CA PRO A 94 -0.61 -48.16 19.69
C PRO A 94 -0.06 -46.77 19.32
N GLU A 95 0.64 -46.13 20.25
CA GLU A 95 1.08 -44.73 20.11
C GLU A 95 2.05 -44.46 18.95
N ASN A 96 2.81 -45.47 18.52
CA ASN A 96 3.77 -45.34 17.41
C ASN A 96 3.11 -45.10 16.04
N PHE A 97 1.79 -45.26 15.93
CA PHE A 97 1.02 -44.97 14.71
C PHE A 97 0.39 -43.57 14.72
N VAL A 98 0.65 -42.77 15.76
CA VAL A 98 0.13 -41.41 15.90
C VAL A 98 1.27 -40.42 15.77
N ASP A 99 1.37 -39.80 14.61
CA ASP A 99 2.30 -38.72 14.34
C ASP A 99 1.76 -37.36 14.79
N VAL A 100 2.69 -36.46 15.14
CA VAL A 100 2.37 -35.08 15.49
C VAL A 100 3.02 -34.14 14.48
N PRO A 101 2.25 -33.70 13.47
CA PRO A 101 2.70 -32.68 12.53
C PRO A 101 3.08 -31.38 13.25
N LYS A 102 4.21 -30.78 12.85
CA LYS A 102 4.73 -29.53 13.41
C LYS A 102 4.73 -28.44 12.35
N GLY A 103 4.41 -27.20 12.74
CA GLY A 103 4.47 -26.02 11.88
C GLY A 103 3.10 -25.34 11.67
N GLN A 104 3.14 -24.09 11.18
CA GLN A 104 1.92 -23.42 10.71
C GLN A 104 1.44 -24.10 9.43
N GLY A 105 0.14 -24.38 9.34
CA GLY A 105 -0.46 -25.06 8.18
C GLY A 105 -0.33 -26.59 8.16
N ALA A 106 0.40 -27.19 9.11
CA ALA A 106 0.67 -28.64 9.12
C ALA A 106 -0.59 -29.53 9.08
N PHE A 107 -1.72 -29.05 9.62
CA PHE A 107 -3.01 -29.75 9.51
C PHE A 107 -3.45 -29.88 8.05
N LEU A 108 -3.45 -28.77 7.30
CA LEU A 108 -3.85 -28.76 5.90
C LEU A 108 -2.83 -29.49 5.01
N ASP A 109 -1.54 -29.54 5.38
CA ASP A 109 -0.56 -30.36 4.66
C ASP A 109 -0.91 -31.86 4.75
N CYS A 110 -1.36 -32.31 5.92
CA CYS A 110 -1.83 -33.69 6.08
C CYS A 110 -3.15 -33.95 5.36
N VAL A 111 -4.04 -32.96 5.29
CA VAL A 111 -5.33 -33.07 4.58
C VAL A 111 -5.12 -33.12 3.06
N GLU A 112 -4.27 -32.24 2.52
CA GLU A 112 -3.90 -32.23 1.09
C GLU A 112 -3.19 -33.54 0.68
N TYR A 113 -2.43 -34.13 1.60
CA TYR A 113 -1.78 -35.41 1.36
C TYR A 113 -2.77 -36.56 1.15
N LEU A 114 -4.02 -36.47 1.66
CA LEU A 114 -5.00 -37.56 1.57
C LEU A 114 -5.33 -37.97 0.13
N THR A 115 -5.30 -37.04 -0.82
CA THR A 115 -5.59 -37.34 -2.23
C THR A 115 -4.33 -37.67 -3.04
N HIS A 116 -3.13 -37.44 -2.49
CA HIS A 116 -1.85 -37.49 -3.21
C HIS A 116 -1.78 -36.58 -4.44
N GLU A 117 -2.54 -35.48 -4.49
CA GLU A 117 -2.60 -34.60 -5.67
C GLU A 117 -1.33 -33.82 -5.98
N ARG A 118 -0.46 -33.59 -4.99
CA ARG A 118 0.79 -32.85 -5.19
C ARG A 118 1.70 -33.53 -6.21
N GLU A 119 2.36 -32.72 -7.05
CA GLU A 119 3.31 -33.19 -8.06
C GLU A 119 4.42 -34.08 -7.47
N GLU A 120 4.91 -33.76 -6.27
CA GLU A 120 5.91 -34.58 -5.57
C GLU A 120 5.41 -36.01 -5.28
N GLN A 121 4.13 -36.16 -4.95
CA GLN A 121 3.52 -37.47 -4.66
C GLN A 121 3.26 -38.24 -5.95
N GLN A 122 2.82 -37.55 -7.00
CA GLN A 122 2.68 -38.12 -8.34
C GLN A 122 4.03 -38.55 -8.92
N ALA A 123 5.10 -37.79 -8.71
CA ALA A 123 6.46 -38.13 -9.11
C ALA A 123 7.00 -39.38 -8.38
N LEU A 124 6.51 -39.65 -7.16
CA LEU A 124 6.79 -40.88 -6.42
C LEU A 124 5.94 -42.07 -6.88
N GLY A 125 5.10 -41.89 -7.91
CA GLY A 125 4.23 -42.93 -8.47
C GLY A 125 3.02 -43.27 -7.60
N LYS A 126 2.64 -42.38 -6.66
CA LYS A 126 1.46 -42.61 -5.82
C LYS A 126 0.19 -42.37 -6.61
N ARG A 127 -0.84 -43.18 -6.31
CA ARG A 127 -2.17 -43.03 -6.91
C ARG A 127 -2.81 -41.72 -6.46
N LEU A 128 -3.34 -40.96 -7.42
CA LEU A 128 -4.29 -39.87 -7.18
C LEU A 128 -5.65 -40.46 -6.77
N TYR A 129 -6.17 -40.05 -5.61
CA TYR A 129 -7.51 -40.42 -5.15
C TYR A 129 -8.51 -39.31 -5.42
N GLU A 130 -9.75 -39.70 -5.68
CA GLU A 130 -10.86 -38.78 -5.93
C GLU A 130 -11.35 -38.13 -4.62
N ASP A 131 -11.81 -36.88 -4.71
CA ASP A 131 -12.21 -36.06 -3.56
C ASP A 131 -13.38 -36.65 -2.79
N GLU A 132 -14.29 -37.32 -3.50
CA GLU A 132 -15.48 -37.93 -2.91
C GLU A 132 -15.14 -39.07 -1.93
N ARG A 133 -13.91 -39.59 -1.98
CA ARG A 133 -13.40 -40.58 -1.03
C ARG A 133 -12.96 -39.95 0.30
N VAL A 134 -12.65 -38.65 0.30
CA VAL A 134 -12.27 -37.95 1.53
C VAL A 134 -13.51 -37.68 2.37
N ARG A 135 -13.52 -38.17 3.60
CA ARG A 135 -14.55 -37.88 4.60
C ARG A 135 -14.02 -36.81 5.54
N ALA A 136 -14.67 -35.65 5.59
CA ALA A 136 -14.31 -34.55 6.49
C ALA A 136 -15.55 -33.92 7.14
N ASN A 137 -15.36 -33.21 8.26
CA ASN A 137 -16.41 -32.42 8.91
C ASN A 137 -16.34 -30.91 8.60
N PHE A 138 -15.58 -30.54 7.58
CA PHE A 138 -15.38 -29.18 7.07
C PHE A 138 -15.17 -29.26 5.56
N ASP A 139 -15.29 -28.11 4.87
CA ASP A 139 -14.97 -28.04 3.45
C ASP A 139 -13.45 -27.99 3.27
N PHE A 140 -12.86 -29.15 3.01
CA PHE A 140 -11.41 -29.23 2.89
C PHE A 140 -10.90 -28.65 1.57
N ARG A 141 -11.74 -28.59 0.53
CA ARG A 141 -11.34 -28.05 -0.77
C ARG A 141 -11.26 -26.53 -0.72
N GLU A 142 -12.29 -25.89 -0.16
CA GLU A 142 -12.28 -24.44 0.07
C GLU A 142 -11.07 -24.02 0.94
N ASP A 143 -10.80 -24.75 2.04
CA ASP A 143 -9.66 -24.47 2.93
C ASP A 143 -8.29 -24.63 2.21
N LEU A 144 -8.14 -25.59 1.29
CA LEU A 144 -6.91 -25.81 0.53
C LEU A 144 -6.72 -24.75 -0.55
N GLU A 145 -7.77 -24.37 -1.26
CA GLU A 145 -7.75 -23.30 -2.26
C GLU A 145 -7.39 -21.96 -1.62
N GLU A 146 -8.05 -21.58 -0.52
CA GLU A 146 -7.72 -20.36 0.22
C GLU A 146 -6.25 -20.35 0.69
N ARG A 147 -5.74 -21.52 1.10
CA ARG A 147 -4.35 -21.64 1.54
C ARG A 147 -3.39 -21.47 0.37
N ALA A 148 -3.69 -22.05 -0.79
CA ALA A 148 -2.91 -21.90 -2.00
C ALA A 148 -2.84 -20.43 -2.43
N GLU A 149 -3.96 -19.71 -2.41
CA GLU A 149 -4.01 -18.27 -2.67
C GLU A 149 -3.16 -17.47 -1.68
N LYS A 150 -3.26 -17.77 -0.38
CA LYS A 150 -2.43 -17.12 0.66
C LYS A 150 -0.94 -17.40 0.47
N ARG A 151 -0.57 -18.64 0.12
CA ARG A 151 0.83 -18.99 -0.17
C ARG A 151 1.34 -18.31 -1.43
N LEU A 152 0.51 -18.18 -2.47
CA LEU A 152 0.85 -17.43 -3.68
C LEU A 152 1.09 -15.96 -3.35
N LYS A 153 0.23 -15.36 -2.52
CA LYS A 153 0.34 -13.94 -2.14
C LYS A 153 1.51 -13.66 -1.18
N TYR A 154 1.72 -14.49 -0.17
CA TYR A 154 2.67 -14.22 0.92
C TYR A 154 3.96 -15.05 0.84
N GLY A 155 4.05 -16.01 -0.08
CA GLY A 155 5.16 -16.95 -0.23
C GLY A 155 5.21 -18.07 0.83
N ARG A 156 4.33 -18.05 1.83
CA ARG A 156 4.27 -19.04 2.93
C ARG A 156 2.93 -19.02 3.64
N ASP A 157 2.69 -20.01 4.49
CA ASP A 157 1.59 -19.98 5.44
C ASP A 157 1.79 -18.83 6.45
N THR A 158 0.76 -18.00 6.62
CA THR A 158 0.77 -16.87 7.53
C THR A 158 -0.51 -16.84 8.37
N ASP A 159 -0.37 -16.50 9.65
CA ASP A 159 -1.51 -16.18 10.49
C ASP A 159 -2.09 -14.79 10.12
N PRO A 160 -3.35 -14.50 10.45
CA PRO A 160 -4.00 -13.24 10.07
C PRO A 160 -3.25 -11.97 10.50
N LYS A 161 -2.57 -12.00 11.65
CA LYS A 161 -1.83 -10.85 12.18
C LYS A 161 -0.57 -10.61 11.34
N THR A 162 0.19 -11.66 11.09
CA THR A 162 1.37 -11.60 10.20
C THR A 162 1.00 -11.20 8.78
N ALA A 163 -0.13 -11.70 8.25
CA ALA A 163 -0.65 -11.32 6.94
C ALA A 163 -1.01 -9.82 6.89
N MET A 164 -1.69 -9.29 7.91
CA MET A 164 -1.99 -7.86 8.02
C MET A 164 -0.72 -7.01 8.06
N TRP A 165 0.27 -7.41 8.86
CA TRP A 165 1.55 -6.70 8.91
C TRP A 165 2.27 -6.70 7.56
N TYR A 166 2.27 -7.82 6.85
CA TYR A 166 2.79 -7.91 5.49
C TYR A 166 2.05 -6.96 4.54
N ASP A 167 0.72 -6.96 4.59
CA ASP A 167 -0.10 -6.12 3.71
C ASP A 167 0.13 -4.62 3.97
N VAL A 168 0.31 -4.20 5.21
CA VAL A 168 0.69 -2.81 5.55
C VAL A 168 2.10 -2.49 5.06
N MET A 169 3.04 -3.42 5.22
CA MET A 169 4.45 -3.19 4.92
C MET A 169 4.75 -3.22 3.41
N PHE A 170 4.03 -4.00 2.62
CA PHE A 170 4.39 -4.26 1.22
C PHE A 170 3.26 -3.98 0.23
N ASN A 171 1.99 -4.14 0.62
CA ASN A 171 0.84 -4.04 -0.29
C ASN A 171 0.05 -2.73 -0.11
N GLY A 172 0.55 -1.80 0.70
CA GLY A 172 -0.04 -0.47 0.85
C GLY A 172 -1.32 -0.40 1.67
N LEU A 173 -1.65 -1.44 2.45
CA LEU A 173 -2.78 -1.39 3.39
C LEU A 173 -2.58 -0.23 4.39
N THR A 174 -3.58 0.64 4.53
CA THR A 174 -3.51 1.77 5.46
C THR A 174 -3.77 1.32 6.90
N LEU A 175 -3.40 2.15 7.89
CA LEU A 175 -3.68 1.83 9.30
C LEU A 175 -5.20 1.79 9.58
N LYS A 176 -5.98 2.61 8.87
CA LYS A 176 -7.44 2.60 8.94
C LYS A 176 -8.02 1.30 8.40
N GLN A 177 -7.60 0.88 7.20
CA GLN A 177 -8.05 -0.38 6.60
C GLN A 177 -7.65 -1.60 7.45
N ALA A 178 -6.45 -1.58 8.05
CA ALA A 178 -6.02 -2.62 8.97
C ALA A 178 -6.92 -2.71 10.22
N LEU A 179 -7.29 -1.56 10.80
CA LEU A 179 -8.22 -1.49 11.94
C LEU A 179 -9.63 -2.00 11.57
N GLU A 180 -10.13 -1.66 10.39
CA GLU A 180 -11.43 -2.11 9.88
C GLU A 180 -11.45 -3.61 9.60
N ARG A 181 -10.33 -4.16 9.10
CA ARG A 181 -10.19 -5.58 8.75
C ARG A 181 -10.22 -6.50 9.98
N ASP A 182 -9.44 -6.21 11.02
CA ASP A 182 -9.45 -6.98 12.28
C ASP A 182 -8.93 -6.11 13.44
N ARG A 183 -9.85 -5.67 14.28
CA ARG A 183 -9.56 -4.78 15.42
C ARG A 183 -8.65 -5.43 16.46
N TRP A 184 -8.75 -6.74 16.68
CA TRP A 184 -7.94 -7.44 17.68
C TRP A 184 -6.51 -7.65 17.17
N ALA A 185 -6.36 -8.09 15.91
CA ALA A 185 -5.06 -8.17 15.26
C ALA A 185 -4.36 -6.81 15.22
N TYR A 186 -5.11 -5.76 14.86
CA TYR A 186 -4.61 -4.39 14.85
C TYR A 186 -4.13 -3.93 16.24
N MET A 187 -4.95 -4.13 17.28
CA MET A 187 -4.62 -3.74 18.65
C MET A 187 -3.33 -4.42 19.14
N GLU A 188 -3.18 -5.72 18.89
CA GLU A 188 -1.99 -6.47 19.30
C GLU A 188 -0.73 -6.09 18.51
N MET A 189 -0.86 -5.68 17.24
CA MET A 189 0.27 -5.34 16.37
C MET A 189 0.51 -3.84 16.19
N LEU A 190 -0.23 -2.97 16.88
CA LEU A 190 -0.27 -1.52 16.62
C LEU A 190 1.11 -0.89 16.39
N GLU A 191 2.05 -1.09 17.30
CA GLU A 191 3.41 -0.52 17.20
C GLU A 191 4.20 -1.07 16.00
N LYS A 192 3.99 -2.34 15.64
CA LYS A 192 4.60 -2.94 14.44
C LYS A 192 3.96 -2.42 13.16
N LEU A 193 2.63 -2.24 13.15
CA LEU A 193 1.90 -1.70 12.00
C LEU A 193 2.28 -0.25 11.71
N LYS A 194 2.38 0.60 12.75
CA LYS A 194 2.86 1.99 12.60
C LYS A 194 4.25 2.04 11.96
N LYS A 195 5.20 1.22 12.44
CA LYS A 195 6.55 1.13 11.88
C LYS A 195 6.55 0.59 10.45
N ALA A 196 5.77 -0.44 10.17
CA ALA A 196 5.61 -1.02 8.84
C ALA A 196 5.06 0.00 7.84
N ARG A 197 4.08 0.80 8.25
CA ARG A 197 3.47 1.82 7.40
C ARG A 197 4.45 2.96 7.08
N LEU A 198 5.17 3.46 8.09
CA LEU A 198 6.22 4.45 7.87
C LEU A 198 7.30 3.94 6.91
N ASP A 199 7.70 2.68 7.06
CA ASP A 199 8.68 2.04 6.19
C ASP A 199 8.14 1.89 4.76
N TYR A 200 6.88 1.49 4.57
CA TYR A 200 6.20 1.46 3.27
C TYR A 200 6.23 2.83 2.58
N ILE A 201 5.78 3.89 3.27
CA ILE A 201 5.74 5.24 2.69
C ILE A 201 7.15 5.74 2.35
N SER A 202 8.15 5.43 3.19
CA SER A 202 9.54 5.80 2.92
C SER A 202 10.10 5.15 1.64
N ARG A 203 9.56 3.99 1.24
CA ARG A 203 9.96 3.26 0.04
C ARG A 203 9.24 3.74 -1.21
N MET A 204 8.06 4.35 -1.09
CA MET A 204 7.34 4.95 -2.21
C MET A 204 8.22 5.97 -2.95
N ASN A 205 8.00 6.09 -4.26
CA ASN A 205 8.59 7.14 -5.06
C ASN A 205 7.75 8.42 -4.91
N PRO A 206 8.37 9.60 -4.96
CA PRO A 206 7.61 10.83 -5.16
C PRO A 206 6.89 10.78 -6.52
N PRO A 207 5.82 11.56 -6.70
CA PRO A 207 5.14 11.62 -7.99
C PRO A 207 6.04 12.29 -9.04
N ASP A 208 5.84 11.94 -10.31
CA ASP A 208 6.58 12.54 -11.42
C ASP A 208 6.38 14.07 -11.47
N THR A 209 5.18 14.51 -11.13
CA THR A 209 4.78 15.92 -11.12
C THR A 209 4.02 16.23 -9.84
N ARG A 210 4.35 17.36 -9.24
CA ARG A 210 3.64 17.91 -8.06
C ARG A 210 3.12 19.30 -8.36
N ILE A 211 1.87 19.55 -7.99
CA ILE A 211 1.20 20.83 -8.22
C ILE A 211 0.91 21.52 -6.89
N ASN A 212 1.30 22.79 -6.79
CA ASN A 212 1.07 23.58 -5.59
C ASN A 212 0.03 24.68 -5.85
N TYR A 213 -0.98 24.72 -4.98
CA TYR A 213 -1.99 25.76 -4.93
C TYR A 213 -1.68 26.74 -3.81
N TYR A 214 -1.97 28.00 -4.07
CA TYR A 214 -2.10 29.00 -3.02
C TYR A 214 -3.54 29.53 -2.97
N VAL A 215 -4.14 29.52 -1.78
CA VAL A 215 -5.50 29.98 -1.52
C VAL A 215 -5.45 31.20 -0.60
N GLU A 216 -5.69 32.36 -1.17
CA GLU A 216 -5.78 33.64 -0.48
C GLU A 216 -7.22 33.94 -0.05
N GLY A 217 -7.39 34.67 1.04
CA GLY A 217 -8.71 35.17 1.46
C GLY A 217 -8.72 35.68 2.88
N LYS A 218 -9.70 36.52 3.22
CA LYS A 218 -9.84 37.07 4.58
C LYS A 218 -10.19 35.97 5.61
N GLY A 219 -10.13 36.30 6.89
CA GLY A 219 -10.66 35.41 7.94
C GLY A 219 -12.15 35.15 7.72
N GLY A 220 -12.59 33.89 7.83
CA GLY A 220 -14.01 33.53 7.77
C GLY A 220 -14.66 33.43 6.38
N VAL A 221 -13.93 33.63 5.27
CA VAL A 221 -14.48 33.55 3.89
C VAL A 221 -14.53 32.13 3.32
N GLY A 222 -14.12 31.11 4.09
CA GLY A 222 -14.20 29.71 3.66
C GLY A 222 -12.96 29.15 2.93
N LYS A 223 -11.77 29.74 3.10
CA LYS A 223 -10.50 29.23 2.53
C LYS A 223 -10.26 27.74 2.78
N GLY A 224 -10.46 27.28 4.02
CA GLY A 224 -10.31 25.86 4.35
C GLY A 224 -11.34 24.98 3.65
N LEU A 225 -12.57 25.47 3.47
CA LEU A 225 -13.64 24.75 2.78
C LEU A 225 -13.30 24.55 1.30
N ILE A 226 -12.87 25.61 0.61
CA ILE A 226 -12.47 25.50 -0.81
C ILE A 226 -11.22 24.63 -0.97
N SER A 227 -10.24 24.69 -0.06
CA SER A 227 -9.07 23.79 -0.09
C SER A 227 -9.48 22.31 -0.05
N ARG A 228 -10.41 21.95 0.84
CA ARG A 228 -10.93 20.57 0.93
C ARG A 228 -11.79 20.20 -0.28
N ALA A 229 -12.60 21.14 -0.79
CA ALA A 229 -13.39 20.91 -2.00
C ALA A 229 -12.52 20.63 -3.23
N ILE A 230 -11.42 21.37 -3.40
CA ILE A 230 -10.42 21.11 -4.45
C ILE A 230 -9.83 19.72 -4.26
N ALA A 231 -9.35 19.38 -3.06
CA ALA A 231 -8.77 18.07 -2.77
C ALA A 231 -9.72 16.90 -3.10
N ARG A 232 -10.97 16.97 -2.62
CA ARG A 232 -12.01 15.95 -2.89
C ARG A 232 -12.34 15.83 -4.38
N SER A 233 -12.37 16.95 -5.10
CA SER A 233 -12.73 16.95 -6.52
C SER A 233 -11.60 16.47 -7.43
N LEU A 234 -10.34 16.59 -6.98
CA LEU A 234 -9.18 16.02 -7.67
C LEU A 234 -9.05 14.51 -7.45
N TYR A 235 -9.53 13.98 -6.32
CA TYR A 235 -9.46 12.57 -5.96
C TYR A 235 -10.83 11.95 -5.67
N PRO A 236 -11.75 11.92 -6.65
CA PRO A 236 -13.12 11.44 -6.45
C PRO A 236 -13.23 9.93 -6.21
N GLN A 237 -12.14 9.17 -6.39
CA GLN A 237 -12.07 7.72 -6.12
C GLN A 237 -12.06 7.38 -4.63
N TYR A 238 -11.80 8.35 -3.76
CA TYR A 238 -11.82 8.17 -2.31
C TYR A 238 -13.08 8.83 -1.72
N ASP A 239 -13.77 8.11 -0.84
CA ASP A 239 -14.99 8.60 -0.19
C ASP A 239 -14.71 9.38 1.10
N ASP A 240 -13.63 9.02 1.80
CA ASP A 240 -13.24 9.57 3.10
C ASP A 240 -12.09 10.57 2.96
N ASP A 241 -12.25 11.72 3.61
CA ASP A 241 -11.27 12.80 3.66
C ASP A 241 -9.90 12.32 4.20
N TYR A 242 -9.88 11.35 5.12
CA TYR A 242 -8.66 10.76 5.68
C TYR A 242 -7.76 10.15 4.60
N ASP A 243 -8.35 9.59 3.55
CA ASP A 243 -7.65 8.94 2.45
C ASP A 243 -7.28 9.95 1.34
N ILE A 244 -7.91 11.14 1.34
CA ILE A 244 -7.71 12.19 0.32
C ILE A 244 -6.62 13.18 0.72
N PHE A 245 -6.67 13.73 1.94
CA PHE A 245 -5.78 14.82 2.33
C PHE A 245 -5.27 14.70 3.76
N PHE A 246 -4.03 15.15 3.93
CA PHE A 246 -3.41 15.35 5.23
C PHE A 246 -3.31 16.85 5.54
N GLU A 247 -3.91 17.28 6.65
CA GLU A 247 -3.74 18.65 7.14
C GLU A 247 -2.50 18.72 8.05
N VAL A 248 -1.58 19.61 7.73
CA VAL A 248 -0.29 19.74 8.43
C VAL A 248 -0.49 20.08 9.90
N GLY A 249 0.23 19.35 10.77
CA GLY A 249 0.14 19.46 12.22
C GLY A 249 0.69 20.77 12.79
N ALA A 250 0.69 20.86 14.12
CA ALA A 250 1.24 22.01 14.84
C ALA A 250 2.77 22.12 14.68
N LYS A 251 3.30 23.32 14.97
CA LYS A 251 4.72 23.64 14.88
C LYS A 251 5.58 22.60 15.61
N GLY A 252 6.59 22.06 14.90
CA GLY A 252 7.52 21.05 15.42
C GLY A 252 7.19 19.61 15.06
N ALA A 253 6.03 19.35 14.44
CA ALA A 253 5.64 18.02 13.98
C ALA A 253 4.83 18.07 12.66
N PRO A 254 5.34 18.73 11.59
CA PRO A 254 4.54 19.06 10.41
C PRO A 254 3.95 17.82 9.72
N PHE A 255 4.70 16.72 9.67
CA PHE A 255 4.31 15.49 8.98
C PHE A 255 3.98 14.32 9.93
N GLU A 256 3.80 14.60 11.23
CA GLU A 256 3.40 13.56 12.18
C GLU A 256 1.97 13.11 11.87
N GLY A 257 1.80 11.82 11.57
CA GLY A 257 0.51 11.24 11.18
C GLY A 257 0.23 11.24 9.69
N TYR A 258 1.14 11.72 8.84
CA TYR A 258 1.01 11.58 7.39
C TYR A 258 1.03 10.08 7.00
N ASP A 259 0.00 9.64 6.28
CA ASP A 259 -0.22 8.24 5.91
C ASP A 259 -0.12 8.00 4.40
N GLY A 260 0.51 8.93 3.66
CA GLY A 260 0.66 8.83 2.21
C GLY A 260 -0.52 9.36 1.41
N GLN A 261 -1.33 10.26 2.00
CA GLN A 261 -2.40 10.93 1.29
C GLN A 261 -1.86 11.70 0.07
N PRO A 262 -2.62 11.76 -1.04
CA PRO A 262 -2.18 12.41 -2.27
C PRO A 262 -2.17 13.94 -2.17
N VAL A 263 -2.92 14.53 -1.24
CA VAL A 263 -2.97 15.98 -1.01
C VAL A 263 -2.44 16.33 0.38
N ILE A 264 -1.59 17.35 0.47
CA ILE A 264 -1.21 17.98 1.74
C ILE A 264 -1.79 19.40 1.80
N ILE A 265 -2.51 19.71 2.87
CA ILE A 265 -3.10 21.03 3.11
C ILE A 265 -2.35 21.75 4.22
N TRP A 266 -1.81 22.91 3.90
CA TRP A 266 -1.10 23.81 4.81
C TRP A 266 -2.04 24.94 5.24
N ASN A 267 -2.74 24.71 6.35
CA ASN A 267 -3.76 25.64 6.85
C ASN A 267 -3.14 26.86 7.56
N ASP A 268 -3.57 28.05 7.15
CA ASP A 268 -3.22 29.36 7.72
C ASP A 268 -1.71 29.56 7.88
N ARG A 269 -0.96 29.32 6.80
CA ARG A 269 0.51 29.46 6.77
C ARG A 269 0.92 30.69 5.97
N ARG A 270 1.77 31.52 6.57
CA ARG A 270 2.47 32.61 5.88
C ARG A 270 3.81 32.12 5.38
N ALA A 271 4.45 32.89 4.51
CA ALA A 271 5.78 32.56 3.98
C ALA A 271 6.79 32.29 5.10
N TYR A 272 6.80 33.13 6.14
CA TYR A 272 7.66 32.99 7.30
C TYR A 272 7.41 31.70 8.10
N ASP A 273 6.15 31.29 8.25
CA ASP A 273 5.78 30.08 8.99
C ASP A 273 6.33 28.85 8.28
N LEU A 274 6.21 28.77 6.95
CA LEU A 274 6.77 27.69 6.15
C LEU A 274 8.29 27.65 6.24
N LEU A 275 8.96 28.80 6.14
CA LEU A 275 10.41 28.91 6.27
C LEU A 275 10.89 28.40 7.64
N GLN A 276 10.15 28.67 8.71
CA GLN A 276 10.47 28.14 10.03
C GLN A 276 10.15 26.64 10.19
N GLU A 277 8.97 26.19 9.75
CA GLU A 277 8.51 24.82 9.93
C GLU A 277 9.34 23.83 9.12
N LEU A 278 9.74 24.22 7.90
CA LEU A 278 10.54 23.40 7.00
C LEU A 278 12.04 23.59 7.18
N ASN A 279 12.49 24.34 8.18
CA ASN A 279 13.91 24.58 8.48
C ASN A 279 14.69 25.26 7.33
N GLY A 280 14.06 26.24 6.69
CA GLY A 280 14.70 27.13 5.74
C GLY A 280 14.28 26.92 4.29
N ARG A 281 14.67 27.89 3.46
CA ARG A 281 14.23 28.04 2.07
C ARG A 281 14.52 26.82 1.19
N GLY A 282 15.69 26.20 1.34
CA GLY A 282 16.06 25.02 0.54
C GLY A 282 15.06 23.88 0.68
N ASN A 283 14.64 23.55 1.91
CA ASN A 283 13.67 22.47 2.11
C ASN A 283 12.25 22.90 1.73
N VAL A 284 11.88 24.17 1.89
CA VAL A 284 10.62 24.71 1.35
C VAL A 284 10.54 24.41 -0.15
N PHE A 285 11.57 24.80 -0.92
CA PHE A 285 11.59 24.59 -2.36
C PHE A 285 11.65 23.12 -2.77
N ASN A 286 12.21 22.23 -1.93
CA ASN A 286 12.15 20.79 -2.15
C ASN A 286 10.75 20.20 -1.92
N VAL A 287 10.05 20.63 -0.86
CA VAL A 287 8.68 20.18 -0.56
C VAL A 287 7.70 20.63 -1.65
N PHE A 288 7.86 21.86 -2.12
CA PHE A 288 7.04 22.45 -3.17
C PHE A 288 7.68 22.32 -4.57
N ASP A 289 8.64 21.42 -4.77
CA ASP A 289 9.20 21.22 -6.10
C ASP A 289 8.15 20.60 -7.04
N SER A 290 8.07 21.10 -8.27
CA SER A 290 7.18 20.59 -9.31
C SER A 290 7.61 19.23 -9.85
N HIS A 291 8.91 18.91 -9.77
CA HIS A 291 9.49 17.63 -10.17
C HIS A 291 10.26 17.03 -8.99
N PRO A 292 9.54 16.53 -7.96
CA PRO A 292 10.14 16.19 -6.70
C PRO A 292 11.06 14.97 -6.82
N THR A 293 12.24 15.08 -6.21
CA THR A 293 13.14 13.95 -6.00
C THR A 293 12.87 13.30 -4.65
N LYS A 294 13.30 12.04 -4.49
CA LYS A 294 13.09 11.32 -3.23
C LYS A 294 13.90 11.96 -2.12
N GLN A 295 13.21 12.57 -1.16
CA GLN A 295 13.82 13.28 -0.05
C GLN A 295 13.09 12.95 1.26
N ARG A 296 13.88 12.70 2.31
CA ARG A 296 13.35 12.34 3.62
C ARG A 296 13.01 13.59 4.41
N GLN A 297 11.77 13.67 4.88
CA GLN A 297 11.33 14.68 5.83
C GLN A 297 11.36 14.11 7.25
N ASN A 298 11.91 14.88 8.19
CA ASN A 298 12.03 14.43 9.58
C ASN A 298 10.67 14.45 10.29
N ILE A 299 10.39 13.38 11.03
CA ILE A 299 9.30 13.29 11.98
C ILE A 299 9.84 12.86 13.35
N LYS A 300 9.02 12.90 14.39
CA LYS A 300 9.43 12.39 15.70
C LYS A 300 9.82 10.91 15.58
N TYR A 301 11.03 10.59 16.03
CA TYR A 301 11.57 9.22 16.04
C TYR A 301 11.64 8.54 14.67
N GLY A 302 11.73 9.31 13.57
CA GLY A 302 11.82 8.74 12.23
C GLY A 302 11.89 9.77 11.12
N SER A 303 11.62 9.32 9.91
CA SER A 303 11.44 10.19 8.74
C SER A 303 10.51 9.54 7.74
N ILE A 304 9.94 10.36 6.86
CA ILE A 304 8.96 9.95 5.86
C ILE A 304 9.37 10.48 4.48
N ASN A 305 8.89 9.85 3.41
CA ASN A 305 8.97 10.40 2.07
C ASN A 305 7.63 11.06 1.72
N LEU A 306 7.67 12.24 1.10
CA LEU A 306 6.46 12.91 0.63
C LEU A 306 6.08 12.39 -0.74
N CYS A 307 5.03 11.56 -0.80
CA CYS A 307 4.48 11.00 -2.03
C CYS A 307 3.24 11.77 -2.52
N ASN A 308 2.89 12.89 -1.89
CA ASN A 308 1.77 13.72 -2.30
C ASN A 308 2.02 14.39 -3.66
N GLU A 309 0.98 14.36 -4.48
CA GLU A 309 0.89 14.98 -5.81
C GLU A 309 0.47 16.45 -5.73
N VAL A 310 -0.25 16.83 -4.68
CA VAL A 310 -0.76 18.19 -4.54
C VAL A 310 -0.40 18.77 -3.17
N ASN A 311 0.05 20.03 -3.17
CA ASN A 311 0.01 20.86 -1.97
C ASN A 311 -1.04 21.95 -2.14
N ILE A 312 -1.77 22.26 -1.07
CA ILE A 312 -2.68 23.40 -1.00
C ILE A 312 -2.27 24.24 0.21
N VAL A 313 -1.69 25.41 -0.02
CA VAL A 313 -1.37 26.37 1.04
C VAL A 313 -2.47 27.39 1.10
N ASN A 314 -3.02 27.66 2.29
CA ASN A 314 -3.98 28.75 2.46
C ASN A 314 -3.54 29.76 3.51
N SER A 315 -3.90 31.03 3.30
CA SER A 315 -3.46 32.13 4.16
C SER A 315 -4.35 33.36 4.03
N VAL A 316 -4.24 34.27 5.01
CA VAL A 316 -4.70 35.65 4.87
C VAL A 316 -3.69 36.56 4.16
N GLN A 317 -2.44 36.11 4.02
CA GLN A 317 -1.39 36.84 3.32
C GLN A 317 -1.73 36.91 1.82
N PRO A 318 -1.54 38.06 1.15
CA PRO A 318 -1.67 38.14 -0.31
C PRO A 318 -0.68 37.24 -1.04
N TYR A 319 -1.10 36.63 -2.15
CA TYR A 319 -0.26 35.67 -2.86
C TYR A 319 1.10 36.24 -3.31
N ALA A 320 1.12 37.50 -3.79
CA ALA A 320 2.34 38.15 -4.21
C ALA A 320 3.31 38.35 -3.03
N GLU A 321 2.80 38.79 -1.88
CA GLU A 321 3.60 38.91 -0.65
C GLU A 321 4.09 37.56 -0.14
N PHE A 322 3.29 36.51 -0.30
CA PHE A 322 3.67 35.16 0.07
C PHE A 322 4.81 34.65 -0.81
N LEU A 323 4.66 34.69 -2.13
CA LEU A 323 5.68 34.20 -3.08
C LEU A 323 6.97 34.99 -2.96
N ASP A 324 6.87 36.32 -2.86
CA ASP A 324 8.02 37.20 -2.64
C ASP A 324 8.65 36.93 -1.27
N GLY A 325 7.84 36.67 -0.24
CA GLY A 325 8.33 36.33 1.11
C GLY A 325 9.10 35.01 1.17
N LEU A 326 8.78 34.03 0.32
CA LEU A 326 9.53 32.77 0.24
C LEU A 326 10.94 32.96 -0.34
N ALA A 327 11.09 33.88 -1.30
CA ALA A 327 12.37 34.22 -1.92
C ALA A 327 13.10 35.41 -1.25
N GLY A 328 12.38 36.17 -0.42
CA GLY A 328 12.86 37.39 0.25
C GLY A 328 13.72 37.11 1.49
N GLU A 329 14.16 38.19 2.15
CA GLU A 329 15.01 38.06 3.34
C GLU A 329 14.24 37.45 4.52
N TYR A 330 14.90 36.54 5.26
CA TYR A 330 14.34 35.99 6.49
C TYR A 330 15.45 35.65 7.50
N GLU A 331 15.08 35.61 8.78
CA GLU A 331 15.96 35.16 9.85
C GLU A 331 15.72 33.66 10.12
N ASP A 332 16.78 32.86 10.07
CA ASP A 332 16.69 31.44 10.40
C ASP A 332 16.61 31.18 11.92
N LYS A 333 16.37 29.93 12.32
CA LYS A 333 16.24 29.55 13.73
C LYS A 333 17.48 29.86 14.59
N ASN A 334 18.63 30.07 13.95
CA ASN A 334 19.91 30.36 14.61
C ASN A 334 20.21 31.87 14.63
N GLY A 335 19.26 32.71 14.21
CA GLY A 335 19.42 34.16 14.17
C GLY A 335 20.18 34.69 12.96
N ASN A 336 20.49 33.84 11.96
CA ASN A 336 21.20 34.29 10.77
C ASN A 336 20.22 34.88 9.75
N LYS A 337 20.53 36.09 9.26
CA LYS A 337 19.81 36.70 8.15
C LYS A 337 20.20 36.02 6.83
N ARG A 338 19.21 35.52 6.10
CA ARG A 338 19.35 34.98 4.75
C ARG A 338 18.95 36.06 3.75
N GLY A 339 19.81 36.31 2.76
CA GLY A 339 19.57 37.30 1.72
C GLY A 339 18.49 36.88 0.72
N VAL A 340 18.13 37.83 -0.16
CA VAL A 340 17.17 37.65 -1.25
C VAL A 340 17.68 36.65 -2.29
N GLU A 341 16.80 35.78 -2.76
CA GLU A 341 17.01 34.89 -3.90
C GLU A 341 16.14 35.30 -5.10
N ASP A 342 16.37 34.66 -6.25
CA ASP A 342 15.53 34.84 -7.44
C ASP A 342 14.06 34.51 -7.13
N LYS A 343 13.20 35.54 -7.19
CA LYS A 343 11.75 35.41 -7.00
C LYS A 343 11.16 34.37 -7.93
N GLY A 344 11.72 34.18 -9.13
CA GLY A 344 11.29 33.18 -10.09
C GLY A 344 11.24 31.77 -9.51
N GLN A 345 12.04 31.45 -8.49
CA GLN A 345 12.03 30.13 -7.81
C GLN A 345 10.70 29.83 -7.11
N SER A 346 10.05 30.85 -6.52
CA SER A 346 8.75 30.70 -5.86
C SER A 346 7.62 30.62 -6.89
N TYR A 347 7.62 31.52 -7.89
CA TYR A 347 6.55 31.61 -8.88
C TYR A 347 6.48 30.36 -9.77
N ARG A 348 7.63 29.77 -10.12
CA ARG A 348 7.74 28.48 -10.84
C ARG A 348 7.27 27.27 -10.04
N ARG A 349 6.95 27.40 -8.75
CA ARG A 349 6.46 26.31 -7.91
C ARG A 349 4.98 26.39 -7.63
N PHE A 350 4.36 27.56 -7.73
CA PHE A 350 2.94 27.76 -7.47
C PHE A 350 2.20 28.16 -8.76
N PRO A 351 1.77 27.18 -9.58
CA PRO A 351 1.05 27.46 -10.82
C PRO A 351 -0.35 28.04 -10.59
N PHE A 352 -1.00 27.71 -9.46
CA PHE A 352 -2.40 28.02 -9.22
C PHE A 352 -2.61 28.91 -8.01
N MET A 353 -3.39 29.99 -8.21
CA MET A 353 -3.82 30.91 -7.17
C MET A 353 -5.35 30.93 -7.11
N VAL A 354 -5.91 30.89 -5.91
CA VAL A 354 -7.35 31.01 -5.68
C VAL A 354 -7.57 32.14 -4.68
N ILE A 355 -8.18 33.23 -5.11
CA ILE A 355 -8.49 34.38 -4.24
C ILE A 355 -9.96 34.29 -3.85
N VAL A 356 -10.22 34.02 -2.58
CA VAL A 356 -11.57 33.79 -2.04
C VAL A 356 -12.13 35.09 -1.48
N HIS A 357 -13.28 35.50 -2.00
CA HIS A 357 -14.08 36.62 -1.50
C HIS A 357 -15.32 36.09 -0.76
N GLU A 358 -16.23 36.99 -0.36
CA GLU A 358 -17.42 36.61 0.40
C GLU A 358 -18.45 35.84 -0.42
N GLU A 359 -18.65 36.20 -1.69
CA GLU A 359 -19.69 35.62 -2.56
C GLU A 359 -19.13 34.84 -3.77
N ASP A 360 -17.87 35.05 -4.10
CA ASP A 360 -17.20 34.45 -5.25
C ASP A 360 -15.72 34.19 -4.96
N PHE A 361 -15.04 33.63 -5.95
CA PHE A 361 -13.59 33.56 -5.96
C PHE A 361 -13.03 33.84 -7.36
N ASP A 362 -11.79 34.33 -7.38
CA ASP A 362 -10.98 34.40 -8.58
C ASP A 362 -10.04 33.21 -8.64
N PHE A 363 -9.91 32.60 -9.81
CA PHE A 363 -8.94 31.56 -10.08
C PHE A 363 -7.91 32.08 -11.08
N MET A 364 -6.63 32.00 -10.72
CA MET A 364 -5.53 32.45 -11.56
C MET A 364 -4.55 31.34 -11.83
N ILE A 365 -4.07 31.29 -13.08
CA ILE A 365 -3.16 30.26 -13.56
C ILE A 365 -1.93 30.95 -14.13
N ASN A 366 -0.76 30.53 -13.70
CA ASN A 366 0.51 31.06 -14.17
C ASN A 366 0.70 30.72 -15.66
N LYS A 367 0.97 31.74 -16.48
CA LYS A 367 1.12 31.60 -17.93
C LYS A 367 2.28 30.71 -18.34
N GLY A 368 3.34 30.63 -17.53
CA GLY A 368 4.48 29.75 -17.74
C GLY A 368 4.10 28.28 -17.94
N PHE A 369 2.99 27.86 -17.34
CA PHE A 369 2.50 26.47 -17.38
C PHE A 369 1.48 26.20 -18.49
N ILE A 370 1.10 27.23 -19.26
CA ILE A 370 0.10 27.11 -20.34
C ILE A 370 0.74 27.41 -21.71
N VAL A 371 1.65 28.38 -21.78
CA VAL A 371 2.18 28.92 -23.05
C VAL A 371 3.58 28.40 -23.38
N GLY A 372 4.23 27.63 -22.48
CA GLY A 372 5.53 27.00 -22.70
C GLY A 372 6.74 27.96 -22.56
N GLU A 373 7.91 27.54 -23.10
CA GLU A 373 9.26 28.05 -22.83
C GLU A 373 9.52 29.57 -23.02
N LYS A 374 8.57 30.35 -23.55
CA LYS A 374 8.71 31.81 -23.77
C LYS A 374 7.89 32.68 -22.81
N ALA A 375 7.23 32.10 -21.82
CA ALA A 375 6.31 32.83 -20.95
C ALA A 375 6.93 33.30 -19.63
N ASP A 376 6.57 34.51 -19.23
CA ASP A 376 6.94 35.10 -17.94
C ASP A 376 6.14 34.42 -16.81
N TYR A 377 6.85 33.75 -15.91
CA TYR A 377 6.27 33.08 -14.73
C TYR A 377 5.69 34.06 -13.70
N SER A 378 5.82 35.37 -13.87
CA SER A 378 5.13 36.36 -13.04
C SER A 378 3.73 36.74 -13.55
N GLU A 379 3.37 36.29 -14.76
CA GLU A 379 2.07 36.59 -15.36
C GLU A 379 1.02 35.50 -15.14
N TYR A 380 -0.23 35.91 -14.94
CA TYR A 380 -1.35 35.00 -14.68
C TYR A 380 -2.53 35.25 -15.62
N LEU A 381 -3.13 34.16 -16.14
CA LEU A 381 -4.47 34.16 -16.70
C LEU A 381 -5.49 34.15 -15.57
N LYS A 382 -6.44 35.09 -15.57
CA LYS A 382 -7.40 35.30 -14.49
C LYS A 382 -8.81 34.93 -14.93
N HIS A 383 -9.42 33.97 -14.27
CA HIS A 383 -10.84 33.68 -14.31
C HIS A 383 -11.49 34.31 -13.09
N ARG A 384 -12.20 35.43 -13.29
CA ARG A 384 -12.76 36.22 -12.17
C ARG A 384 -14.21 35.92 -11.88
N ASN A 385 -14.63 36.24 -10.66
CA ASN A 385 -16.02 36.24 -10.20
C ASN A 385 -16.72 34.87 -10.38
N ILE A 386 -16.02 33.78 -10.09
CA ILE A 386 -16.63 32.44 -10.10
C ILE A 386 -17.56 32.35 -8.90
N CYS A 387 -18.87 32.38 -9.15
CA CYS A 387 -19.90 32.40 -8.12
C CYS A 387 -19.86 31.14 -7.26
N ALA A 388 -19.34 31.26 -6.05
CA ALA A 388 -19.35 30.19 -5.06
C ALA A 388 -19.11 30.74 -3.66
N ASN A 389 -20.15 30.71 -2.84
CA ASN A 389 -20.07 31.03 -1.42
C ASN A 389 -20.01 29.73 -0.61
N PHE A 390 -18.80 29.23 -0.36
CA PHE A 390 -18.58 27.94 0.34
C PHE A 390 -19.14 27.93 1.75
N ARG A 391 -19.12 29.09 2.43
CA ARG A 391 -19.74 29.25 3.74
C ARG A 391 -21.25 29.03 3.66
N ARG A 392 -21.92 29.70 2.71
CA ARG A 392 -23.37 29.56 2.50
C ARG A 392 -23.75 28.14 2.08
N ILE A 393 -22.94 27.48 1.25
CA ILE A 393 -23.16 26.06 0.89
C ILE A 393 -23.25 25.21 2.16
N HIS A 394 -22.29 25.37 3.07
CA HIS A 394 -22.25 24.61 4.32
C HIS A 394 -23.38 25.00 5.27
N GLU A 395 -23.71 26.30 5.40
CA GLU A 395 -24.80 26.78 6.25
C GLU A 395 -26.17 26.26 5.78
N VAL A 396 -26.42 26.25 4.46
CA VAL A 396 -27.69 25.81 3.88
C VAL A 396 -27.81 24.29 3.81
N CYS A 397 -26.75 23.58 3.47
CA CYS A 397 -26.78 22.12 3.38
C CYS A 397 -26.82 21.47 4.78
N GLY A 398 -26.33 22.14 5.82
CA GLY A 398 -26.37 21.66 7.19
C GLY A 398 -25.71 20.28 7.33
N GLN A 399 -26.48 19.27 7.74
CA GLN A 399 -26.01 17.88 7.90
C GLN A 399 -26.00 17.08 6.58
N ASN A 400 -26.49 17.64 5.47
CA ASN A 400 -26.49 16.96 4.18
C ASN A 400 -25.13 17.08 3.49
N GLU A 401 -24.13 16.38 4.03
CA GLU A 401 -22.76 16.40 3.52
C GLU A 401 -22.66 15.94 2.07
N LYS A 402 -23.48 14.96 1.66
CA LYS A 402 -23.50 14.46 0.29
C LYS A 402 -23.89 15.55 -0.70
N LEU A 403 -24.93 16.32 -0.39
CA LEU A 403 -25.35 17.45 -1.23
C LEU A 403 -24.32 18.58 -1.20
N ALA A 404 -23.75 18.89 -0.03
CA ALA A 404 -22.69 19.89 0.10
C ALA A 404 -21.51 19.55 -0.81
N LYS A 405 -21.00 18.31 -0.74
CA LYS A 405 -19.90 17.82 -1.60
C LYS A 405 -20.24 17.94 -3.09
N GLN A 406 -21.47 17.61 -3.50
CA GLN A 406 -21.89 17.76 -4.91
C GLN A 406 -21.85 19.21 -5.40
N ILE A 407 -22.32 20.15 -4.58
CA ILE A 407 -22.32 21.58 -4.92
C ILE A 407 -20.89 22.12 -4.92
N GLU A 408 -20.07 21.72 -3.94
CA GLU A 408 -18.64 22.04 -3.86
C GLU A 408 -17.89 21.58 -5.11
N THR A 409 -18.08 20.33 -5.55
CA THR A 409 -17.48 19.79 -6.77
C THR A 409 -17.88 20.59 -8.01
N LYS A 410 -19.15 21.00 -8.10
CA LYS A 410 -19.60 21.86 -9.20
C LYS A 410 -18.92 23.24 -9.16
N ALA A 411 -18.75 23.81 -7.96
CA ALA A 411 -18.14 25.12 -7.77
C ALA A 411 -16.65 25.13 -8.17
N VAL A 412 -15.90 24.08 -7.86
CA VAL A 412 -14.47 23.99 -8.18
C VAL A 412 -14.17 23.34 -9.53
N LYS A 413 -15.19 22.96 -10.32
CA LYS A 413 -15.01 22.24 -11.59
C LYS A 413 -14.03 22.92 -12.55
N LYS A 414 -14.06 24.25 -12.65
CA LYS A 414 -13.13 24.99 -13.51
C LYS A 414 -11.67 24.83 -13.05
N ILE A 415 -11.44 24.75 -11.74
CA ILE A 415 -10.11 24.52 -11.16
C ILE A 415 -9.63 23.12 -11.52
N THR A 416 -10.47 22.09 -11.37
CA THR A 416 -10.10 20.69 -11.65
C THR A 416 -9.90 20.44 -13.15
N ASP A 417 -10.75 21.00 -14.01
CA ASP A 417 -10.61 20.88 -15.46
C ASP A 417 -9.25 21.44 -15.91
N THR A 418 -8.88 22.63 -15.40
CA THR A 418 -7.59 23.26 -15.71
C THR A 418 -6.40 22.54 -15.06
N HIS A 419 -6.56 21.98 -13.85
CA HIS A 419 -5.52 21.15 -13.23
C HIS A 419 -5.11 20.00 -14.15
N ASN A 420 -6.11 19.28 -14.67
CA ASN A 420 -5.89 18.15 -15.56
C ASN A 420 -5.23 18.60 -16.87
N GLU A 421 -5.69 19.71 -17.46
CA GLU A 421 -5.05 20.29 -18.65
C GLU A 421 -3.56 20.60 -18.44
N VAL A 422 -3.20 21.20 -17.30
CA VAL A 422 -1.79 21.49 -16.97
C VAL A 422 -0.99 20.22 -16.74
N LEU A 423 -1.55 19.22 -16.04
CA LEU A 423 -0.89 17.91 -15.87
C LEU A 423 -0.66 17.21 -17.20
N ASP A 424 -1.66 17.22 -18.08
CA ASP A 424 -1.57 16.60 -19.40
C ASP A 424 -0.51 17.30 -20.25
N ASN A 425 -0.45 18.64 -20.22
CA ASN A 425 0.60 19.40 -20.90
C ASN A 425 1.99 19.02 -20.39
N MET A 426 2.20 18.98 -19.06
CA MET A 426 3.46 18.56 -18.45
C MET A 426 3.85 17.11 -18.77
N ARG A 427 2.86 16.22 -18.96
CA ARG A 427 3.09 14.80 -19.30
C ARG A 427 3.30 14.57 -20.80
N SER A 428 2.69 15.41 -21.64
CA SER A 428 2.65 15.28 -23.11
C SER A 428 3.93 15.73 -23.81
N GLU A 429 4.87 16.36 -23.09
CA GLU A 429 6.24 16.66 -23.57
C GLU A 429 7.13 15.41 -23.75
N LYS A 430 6.56 14.20 -23.78
CA LYS A 430 7.31 12.98 -24.14
C LYS A 430 7.45 12.90 -25.65
N MET A 431 8.39 13.68 -26.19
CA MET A 431 8.95 13.47 -27.52
C MET A 431 9.38 12.01 -27.68
N SER A 432 9.25 11.45 -28.89
CA SER A 432 9.76 10.10 -29.16
C SER A 432 11.28 10.06 -28.97
N GLU A 433 11.84 8.89 -28.62
CA GLU A 433 13.29 8.73 -28.41
C GLU A 433 14.11 9.25 -29.62
N ALA A 434 13.59 9.07 -30.84
CA ALA A 434 14.21 9.55 -32.06
C ALA A 434 14.23 11.09 -32.16
N GLU A 435 13.14 11.76 -31.78
CA GLU A 435 13.08 13.24 -31.81
C GLU A 435 13.96 13.86 -30.71
N ILE A 436 14.06 13.20 -29.54
CA ILE A 436 14.98 13.60 -28.46
C ILE A 436 16.42 13.50 -28.95
N LEU A 437 16.80 12.36 -29.55
CA LEU A 437 18.16 12.16 -30.07
C LEU A 437 18.51 13.16 -31.17
N GLU A 438 17.56 13.54 -32.01
CA GLU A 438 17.78 14.57 -33.04
C GLU A 438 17.95 15.97 -32.45
N GLN A 439 17.18 16.36 -31.42
CA GLN A 439 17.35 17.65 -30.73
C GLN A 439 18.71 17.77 -30.04
N PHE A 440 19.23 16.66 -29.53
CA PHE A 440 20.50 16.62 -28.81
C PHE A 440 21.67 16.11 -29.67
N LYS A 441 21.55 16.10 -31.00
CA LYS A 441 22.60 15.60 -31.91
C LYS A 441 23.93 16.34 -31.79
N ASP A 442 23.88 17.61 -31.38
CA ASP A 442 25.04 18.48 -31.22
C ASP A 442 25.57 18.50 -29.77
N VAL A 443 25.06 17.65 -28.88
CA VAL A 443 25.58 17.57 -27.50
C VAL A 443 27.01 17.05 -27.51
N GLY A 444 27.93 17.85 -26.97
CA GLY A 444 29.36 17.52 -26.90
C GLY A 444 30.18 17.99 -28.11
N THR A 445 29.55 18.66 -29.09
CA THR A 445 30.29 19.36 -30.15
C THR A 445 30.61 20.81 -29.73
N PRO A 446 31.72 21.41 -30.19
CA PRO A 446 32.00 22.81 -29.95
C PRO A 446 30.90 23.68 -30.55
N ARG A 447 30.27 24.52 -29.73
CA ARG A 447 29.31 25.53 -30.22
C ARG A 447 30.04 26.46 -31.17
N GLU A 448 29.54 26.59 -32.40
CA GLU A 448 30.03 27.61 -33.31
C GLU A 448 29.70 29.00 -32.74
N PRO A 449 30.68 29.92 -32.67
CA PRO A 449 30.43 31.27 -32.18
C PRO A 449 29.42 31.95 -33.10
N THR A 450 28.43 32.60 -32.50
CA THR A 450 27.49 33.40 -33.29
C THR A 450 28.24 34.55 -33.97
N PHE A 451 27.73 35.04 -35.10
CA PHE A 451 28.37 36.12 -35.85
C PHE A 451 28.65 37.37 -34.98
N GLY A 452 27.79 37.65 -34.00
CA GLY A 452 28.01 38.72 -33.01
C GLY A 452 29.13 38.42 -32.00
N GLU A 453 29.22 37.19 -31.49
CA GLU A 453 30.30 36.75 -30.60
C GLU A 453 31.66 36.74 -31.33
N TRP A 454 31.68 36.36 -32.61
CA TRP A 454 32.85 36.41 -33.47
C TRP A 454 33.32 37.86 -33.73
N LEU A 455 32.39 38.81 -33.92
CA LEU A 455 32.70 40.23 -34.06
C LEU A 455 33.29 40.81 -32.77
N ASP A 456 32.74 40.48 -31.61
CA ASP A 456 33.22 40.97 -30.32
C ASP A 456 34.60 40.39 -29.94
N GLU A 457 34.89 39.14 -30.31
CA GLU A 457 36.22 38.54 -30.10
C GLU A 457 37.28 39.12 -31.03
N ASN A 458 36.92 39.54 -32.24
CA ASN A 458 37.85 40.16 -33.19
C ASN A 458 38.04 41.67 -32.94
N ASN A 459 37.01 42.37 -32.46
CA ASN A 459 37.12 43.79 -32.08
C ASN A 459 37.90 44.02 -30.77
N LYS A 460 38.14 42.98 -29.95
CA LYS A 460 39.01 43.05 -28.77
C LYS A 460 40.49 42.79 -29.07
N LYS A 461 40.83 42.47 -30.32
CA LYS A 461 42.20 42.17 -30.78
C LYS A 461 42.84 43.28 -31.61
N GLU A 462 42.13 44.39 -31.83
CA GLU A 462 42.68 45.68 -32.31
C GLU A 462 42.83 46.64 -31.13
#